data_AF-A0A939FGG2-F1
#
_entry.id   AF-A0A939FGG2-F1
#
_cell.length_a   1.000
_cell.length_b   1.000
_cell.length_c   1.000
_cell.angle_alpha   90.00
_cell.angle_beta   90.00
_cell.angle_gamma   90.00
#
_symmetry.space_group_name_H-M   'P 1'
#
loop_
_entity.id
_entity.type
_entity.pdbx_description
1 polymer ?
#
loop_
_entity_poly.entity_id
_entity_poly.type
_entity_poly.pdbx_seq_one_letter_code
_entity_poly.pdbx_strand_id
1 'polypeptide(L)' 'RTLSRDGSPEHIRRSADASLRRLGIDVIDLYYLHRVDPAVPLDESWGALADLVRQGKVRHLG' A
#
# COMPACT_ATOMS: atom_id res chain seq x y z
N ARG A 1 23.58 1.30 -2.54
CA ARG A 1 22.36 2.03 -2.10
C ARG A 1 21.32 0.98 -1.75
N THR A 2 21.15 0.65 -0.48
CA THR A 2 20.09 -0.28 -0.06
C THR A 2 18.76 0.39 -0.39
N LEU A 3 17.97 -0.22 -1.27
CA LEU A 3 16.59 0.21 -1.50
C LEU A 3 15.85 0.00 -0.17
N SER A 4 15.56 1.10 0.53
CA SER A 4 14.75 1.05 1.75
C SER A 4 13.35 0.57 1.36
N ARG A 5 12.85 -0.41 2.09
CA ARG A 5 11.49 -0.95 1.97
C ARG A 5 10.82 -0.59 3.27
N ASP A 6 9.78 0.23 3.20
CA ASP A 6 9.02 0.66 4.37
C ASP A 6 7.63 0.03 4.25
N GLY A 7 7.43 -1.04 5.02
CA GLY A 7 6.18 -1.80 5.06
C GLY A 7 5.18 -1.26 6.07
N SER A 8 5.44 -0.11 6.71
CA SER A 8 4.60 0.38 7.80
C SER A 8 3.19 0.72 7.32
N PRO A 9 2.15 0.52 8.15
CA PRO A 9 0.78 0.89 7.82
C PRO A 9 0.60 2.35 7.41
N GLU A 10 1.36 3.27 8.02
CA GLU A 10 1.36 4.69 7.68
C GLU A 10 1.90 4.92 6.27
N HIS A 11 3.05 4.32 5.95
CA HIS A 11 3.65 4.44 4.64
C HIS A 11 2.74 3.90 3.54
N ILE A 12 2.13 2.74 3.75
CA ILE A 12 1.21 2.11 2.79
C ILE A 12 0.06 3.07 2.44
N ARG A 13 -0.61 3.64 3.45
CA ARG A 13 -1.73 4.57 3.24
C ARG A 13 -1.28 5.83 2.49
N ARG A 14 -0.19 6.45 2.94
CA ARG A 14 0.38 7.64 2.31
C ARG A 14 0.78 7.37 0.86
N SER A 15 1.38 6.22 0.58
CA SER A 15 1.83 5.83 -0.76
C SER A 15 0.67 5.55 -1.71
N ALA A 16 -0.42 4.93 -1.22
CA ALA A 16 -1.64 4.74 -2.01
C ALA A 16 -2.28 6.08 -2.39
N ASP A 17 -2.47 6.99 -1.42
CA ASP A 17 -3.04 8.32 -1.66
C ASP A 17 -2.18 9.14 -2.64
N ALA A 18 -0.85 9.07 -2.49
CA ALA A 18 0.06 9.74 -3.41
C ALA A 18 -0.02 9.16 -4.84
N SER A 19 -0.23 7.85 -4.98
CA SER A 19 -0.38 7.21 -6.29
C SER A 19 -1.69 7.59 -6.97
N LEU A 20 -2.82 7.57 -6.25
CA LEU A 20 -4.11 8.06 -6.74
C LEU A 20 -3.98 9.51 -7.28
N ARG A 21 -3.38 10.40 -6.49
CA ARG A 21 -3.14 11.80 -6.88
C ARG A 21 -2.24 11.95 -8.11
N ARG A 22 -1.16 11.17 -8.21
CA ARG A 22 -0.24 11.23 -9.36
C ARG A 22 -0.87 10.71 -10.65
N LEU A 23 -1.70 9.68 -10.54
CA LEU A 23 -2.37 9.07 -11.68
C LEU A 23 -3.64 9.82 -12.09
N GLY A 24 -4.19 10.66 -11.21
CA GLY A 24 -5.43 11.39 -11.48
C GLY A 24 -6.64 10.45 -11.54
N ILE A 25 -6.62 9.37 -10.76
CA ILE A 25 -7.68 8.36 -10.69
C ILE A 25 -8.19 8.21 -9.26
N ASP A 26 -9.44 7.80 -9.12
CA ASP A 26 -10.07 7.60 -7.79
C ASP A 26 -9.86 6.20 -7.22
N VAL A 27 -9.55 5.21 -8.08
CA VAL A 27 -9.41 3.80 -7.70
C VAL A 27 -8.25 3.16 -8.44
N ILE A 28 -7.39 2.43 -7.73
CA ILE A 28 -6.33 1.59 -8.30
C ILE A 28 -6.88 0.16 -8.49
N ASP A 29 -6.80 -0.39 -9.70
CA ASP A 29 -7.30 -1.75 -9.94
C ASP A 29 -6.46 -2.82 -9.21
N LEU A 30 -5.14 -2.69 -9.23
CA LEU A 30 -4.22 -3.65 -8.61
C LEU A 30 -3.10 -2.92 -7.86
N TYR A 31 -2.94 -3.22 -6.58
CA TYR A 31 -1.92 -2.61 -5.72
C TYR A 31 -1.04 -3.67 -5.07
N TYR A 32 0.28 -3.49 -5.17
CA TYR A 32 1.28 -4.42 -4.64
C TYR A 32 1.97 -3.85 -3.41
N LEU A 33 2.18 -4.70 -2.40
CA LEU A 33 3.33 -4.52 -1.52
C LEU A 33 4.58 -4.94 -2.29
N HIS A 34 5.24 -3.97 -2.93
CA HIS A 34 6.37 -4.25 -3.83
C HIS A 34 7.43 -5.17 -3.23
N ARG A 35 7.66 -5.07 -1.92
CA ARG A 35 8.57 -5.93 -1.16
C ARG A 35 8.13 -6.02 0.29
N VAL A 36 8.24 -7.22 0.88
CA VAL A 36 8.10 -7.40 2.32
C VAL A 36 9.24 -6.69 3.04
N ASP A 37 8.88 -5.95 4.08
CA ASP A 37 9.77 -5.33 5.04
C ASP A 37 9.90 -6.24 6.28
N PRO A 38 11.09 -6.80 6.55
CA PRO A 38 11.27 -7.71 7.69
C PRO A 38 11.19 -7.00 9.06
N ALA A 39 11.22 -5.66 9.10
CA ALA A 39 11.12 -4.89 10.34
C ALA A 39 9.67 -4.61 10.76
N VAL A 40 8.70 -4.90 9.89
CA VAL A 40 7.26 -4.68 10.15
C VAL A 40 6.55 -6.03 10.18
N PRO A 41 5.74 -6.33 11.22
CA PRO A 41 4.90 -7.51 11.23
C PRO A 41 4.01 -7.57 9.98
N LEU A 42 4.01 -8.71 9.31
CA LEU A 42 3.37 -8.87 8.00
C LEU A 42 1.85 -8.60 8.07
N ASP A 43 1.21 -8.96 9.17
CA ASP A 43 -0.20 -8.72 9.48
C ASP A 43 -0.55 -7.24 9.61
N GLU A 44 0.36 -6.41 10.14
CA GLU A 44 0.17 -4.95 10.16
C GLU A 44 0.13 -4.37 8.74
N SER A 45 1.08 -4.77 7.88
CA SER A 45 1.10 -4.36 6.48
C SER A 45 -0.16 -4.83 5.74
N TRP A 46 -0.57 -6.09 5.90
CA TRP A 46 -1.79 -6.62 5.29
C TRP A 46 -3.05 -5.95 5.81
N GLY A 47 -3.11 -5.59 7.09
CA GLY A 47 -4.20 -4.83 7.67
C GLY A 47 -4.39 -3.50 6.94
N ALA A 48 -3.30 -2.76 6.72
CA ALA A 48 -3.33 -1.50 5.98
C ALA A 48 -3.75 -1.68 4.52
N LEU A 49 -3.26 -2.72 3.83
CA LEU A 49 -3.67 -3.03 2.46
C LEU A 49 -5.17 -3.39 2.38
N ALA A 50 -5.67 -4.18 3.32
CA ALA A 50 -7.08 -4.53 3.40
C ALA A 50 -7.97 -3.31 3.65
N ASP A 51 -7.51 -2.36 4.47
CA ASP A 51 -8.21 -1.09 4.68
C ASP A 51 -8.32 -0.26 3.40
N LEU A 52 -7.29 -0.25 2.55
CA LEU A 52 -7.37 0.43 1.24
C LEU A 52 -8.46 -0.16 0.34
N VAL A 53 -8.62 -1.48 0.38
CA VAL A 53 -9.70 -2.17 -0.34
C VAL A 53 -11.06 -1.82 0.26
N ARG A 54 -11.20 -1.85 1.58
CA ARG A 54 -12.45 -1.48 2.27
C ARG A 54 -12.85 -0.02 2.01
N GLN A 55 -11.87 0.87 1.89
CA GLN A 55 -12.09 2.29 1.56
C GLN A 55 -12.42 2.52 0.08
N GLY A 56 -12.38 1.48 -0.77
CA GLY A 56 -12.61 1.59 -2.21
C GLY A 56 -11.46 2.23 -3.00
N LYS A 57 -10.32 2.49 -2.36
CA LYS A 57 -9.12 3.07 -3.01
C LYS A 57 -8.40 2.09 -3.92
N VAL A 58 -8.54 0.79 -3.63
CA VAL A 58 -7.91 -0.32 -4.34
C VAL A 58 -8.95 -1.42 -4.59
N ARG A 59 -8.96 -2.05 -5.77
CA ARG A 59 -9.84 -3.21 -6.05
C ARG A 59 -9.19 -4.53 -5.66
N HIS A 60 -7.94 -4.73 -6.02
CA HIS A 60 -7.24 -6.00 -5.82
C HIS A 60 -5.83 -5.80 -5.25
N LEU A 61 -5.40 -6.75 -4.42
CA LEU A 61 -4.06 -6.82 -3.85
C LEU A 61 -3.27 -7.92 -4.56
N GLY A 62 -1.99 -7.68 -4.79
CA GLY A 62 -1.07 -8.64 -5.41
C GLY A 62 0.22 -8.84 -4.63
#